data_AF-A0A2N4S5L3-F1
#
_entry.id   AF-A0A2N4S5L3-F1
#
_cell.length_a   1.000
_cell.length_b   1.000
_cell.length_c   1.000
_cell.angle_alpha   90.00
_cell.angle_beta   90.00
_cell.angle_gamma   90.00
#
_symmetry.space_group_name_H-M   'P 1'
#
loop_
_entity.id
_entity.type
_entity.pdbx_description
1 polymer ?
#
loop_
_entity_poly.entity_id
_entity_poly.type
_entity_poly.pdbx_seq_one_letter_code
_entity_poly.pdbx_strand_id
1 'polypeptide(L)'
;MAKKYLNKALSFAKSSENKNYEFDAYVELYWCEMIQDHYSEAKSYLDTSQTFTNLSSEDRYTLYNAQSIYYDMQHDYQKALDFKKKQKDLIPYLNHEKEFFRLYYSISERYSDINRPDSAFYYAKLAIDNIQDTSNIFNYLLYENIADAAEKLHDYKTANDYRKTGMGLLEKNIERKTEMQVVALEKKYSLGEAENKALKMKEHNRYLISALVILSLFIVLLYFYISKQKSLGKLKQKQLEAEMQQTMLQHQIAETKALYAMKQSQSQQQMLLIYSTFVKHFADQVHKTTSLAINIRGKNPQIADKLDLQLTENRKNINLLTTHLFSPEKLAELLKLNTIPTFLNHHECLILFMMAEKMGNAQIAALLNTTNDSFKARKSQLKKKISLKAQDSSDLNTLLNLFNG
;
A
#
# COMPACT_ATOMS: atom_id res chain seq x y z
N MET A 1 -2.28 62.33 -8.32
CA MET A 1 -1.93 61.78 -6.98
C MET A 1 -0.98 62.71 -6.21
N ALA A 2 0.07 63.28 -6.83
CA ALA A 2 1.01 64.20 -6.20
C ALA A 2 0.38 65.45 -5.56
N LYS A 3 -0.48 66.19 -6.28
CA LYS A 3 -1.20 67.39 -5.78
C LYS A 3 -1.89 67.20 -4.42
N LYS A 4 -2.49 66.04 -4.16
CA LYS A 4 -3.13 65.73 -2.88
C LYS A 4 -2.13 65.71 -1.72
N TYR A 5 -0.96 65.11 -1.93
CA TYR A 5 0.09 65.05 -0.92
C TYR A 5 0.74 66.42 -0.71
N LEU A 6 0.96 67.18 -1.79
CA LEU A 6 1.48 68.55 -1.70
C LEU A 6 0.53 69.49 -0.94
N ASN A 7 -0.78 69.40 -1.18
CA ASN A 7 -1.77 70.16 -0.40
C ASN A 7 -1.78 69.77 1.09
N LYS A 8 -1.54 68.50 1.41
CA LYS A 8 -1.40 68.04 2.80
C LYS A 8 -0.11 68.59 3.42
N ALA A 9 1.00 68.57 2.69
CA ALA A 9 2.28 69.14 3.12
C ALA A 9 2.14 70.65 3.36
N LEU A 10 1.50 71.38 2.45
CA LEU A 10 1.18 72.80 2.61
C LEU A 10 0.35 73.07 3.86
N SER A 11 -0.69 72.25 4.10
CA SER A 11 -1.53 72.37 5.30
C SER A 11 -0.72 72.18 6.58
N PHE A 12 0.19 71.20 6.60
CA PHE A 12 1.08 70.96 7.73
C PHE A 12 2.09 72.10 7.93
N ALA A 13 2.69 72.60 6.86
CA ALA A 13 3.62 73.74 6.89
C ALA A 13 2.95 75.00 7.46
N LYS A 14 1.71 75.28 7.03
CA LYS A 14 0.89 76.37 7.59
C LYS A 14 0.61 76.18 9.08
N SER A 15 0.22 74.97 9.49
CA SER A 15 -0.10 74.67 10.90
C SER A 15 1.11 74.71 11.83
N SER A 16 2.31 74.48 11.29
CA SER A 16 3.58 74.54 12.02
C SER A 16 4.27 75.91 11.90
N GLU A 17 3.62 76.88 11.24
CA GLU A 17 4.13 78.23 10.99
C GLU A 17 5.51 78.27 10.29
N ASN A 18 5.88 77.19 9.59
CA ASN A 18 7.16 77.09 8.91
C ASN A 18 7.07 77.69 7.51
N LYS A 19 7.51 78.95 7.37
CA LYS A 19 7.43 79.70 6.11
C LYS A 19 8.30 79.14 5.00
N ASN A 20 9.42 78.48 5.31
CA ASN A 20 10.26 77.86 4.29
C ASN A 20 9.54 76.67 3.66
N TYR A 21 8.96 75.79 4.48
CA TYR A 21 8.18 74.66 3.97
C TYR A 21 6.87 75.09 3.30
N GLU A 22 6.29 76.22 3.70
CA GLU A 22 5.14 76.80 3.01
C GLU A 22 5.53 77.26 1.59
N PHE A 23 6.67 77.97 1.45
CA PHE A 23 7.21 78.37 0.16
C PHE A 23 7.52 77.16 -0.74
N ASP A 24 8.24 76.17 -0.22
CA ASP A 24 8.59 74.94 -0.95
C ASP A 24 7.33 74.25 -1.49
N ALA A 25 6.31 74.07 -0.63
CA ALA A 25 5.07 73.43 -1.02
C ALA A 25 4.33 74.21 -2.13
N TYR A 26 4.33 75.54 -2.11
CA TYR A 26 3.75 76.34 -3.19
C TYR A 26 4.52 76.23 -4.50
N VAL A 27 5.86 76.23 -4.45
CA VAL A 27 6.68 76.03 -5.66
C VAL A 27 6.46 74.65 -6.27
N GLU A 28 6.35 73.60 -5.44
CA GLU A 28 6.05 72.25 -5.93
C GLU A 28 4.63 72.14 -6.51
N LEU A 29 3.65 72.80 -5.89
CA LEU A 29 2.30 72.90 -6.44
C LEU A 29 2.29 73.64 -7.78
N TYR A 30 3.07 74.72 -7.91
CA TYR A 30 3.29 75.41 -9.18
C TYR A 30 3.80 74.45 -10.27
N TRP A 31 4.87 73.69 -10.01
CA TRP A 31 5.40 72.72 -10.98
C TRP A 31 4.40 71.63 -11.33
N CYS A 32 3.65 71.15 -10.33
CA CYS A 32 2.61 70.14 -10.54
C CYS A 32 1.51 70.64 -11.50
N GLU A 33 1.12 71.92 -11.43
CA GLU A 33 0.15 72.51 -12.36
C GLU A 33 0.76 72.83 -13.72
N MET A 34 1.99 73.33 -13.78
CA MET A 34 2.70 73.60 -15.04
C MET A 34 2.84 72.34 -15.91
N ILE A 35 3.13 71.19 -15.31
CA ILE A 35 3.24 69.89 -16.03
C ILE A 35 1.89 69.44 -16.60
N GLN A 36 0.77 69.89 -16.02
CA GLN A 36 -0.59 69.58 -16.48
C GLN A 36 -1.17 70.66 -17.39
N ASP A 37 -0.36 71.65 -17.81
CA ASP A 37 -0.78 72.79 -18.61
C ASP A 37 -1.89 73.66 -17.96
N HIS A 38 -2.04 73.57 -16.62
CA HIS A 38 -2.97 74.39 -15.85
C HIS A 38 -2.33 75.74 -15.48
N TYR A 39 -2.07 76.58 -16.49
CA TYR A 39 -1.28 77.80 -16.33
C TYR A 39 -1.90 78.84 -15.38
N SER A 40 -3.24 78.90 -15.28
CA SER A 40 -3.94 79.85 -14.39
C SER A 40 -3.72 79.49 -12.92
N GLU A 41 -3.87 78.21 -12.58
CA GLU A 41 -3.64 77.65 -11.25
C GLU A 41 -2.17 77.72 -10.87
N ALA A 42 -1.28 77.39 -11.81
CA ALA A 42 0.16 77.55 -11.63
C ALA A 42 0.49 79.01 -11.28
N LYS A 43 -0.05 79.98 -12.04
CA LYS A 43 0.15 81.40 -11.78
C LYS A 43 -0.29 81.82 -10.38
N SER A 44 -1.42 81.30 -9.89
CA SER A 44 -1.88 81.58 -8.53
C SER A 44 -0.88 81.12 -7.46
N TYR A 45 -0.28 79.93 -7.62
CA TYR A 45 0.75 79.46 -6.70
C TYR A 45 2.04 80.26 -6.82
N LEU A 46 2.46 80.58 -8.04
CA LEU A 46 3.64 81.40 -8.30
C LEU A 46 3.52 82.81 -7.69
N ASP A 47 2.35 83.44 -7.82
CA ASP A 47 2.07 84.75 -7.23
C ASP A 47 2.09 84.70 -5.70
N THR A 48 1.58 83.61 -5.13
CA THR A 48 1.66 83.38 -3.69
C THR A 48 3.12 83.23 -3.24
N SER A 49 3.93 82.44 -3.95
CA SER A 49 5.37 82.26 -3.65
C SER A 49 6.15 83.58 -3.71
N GLN A 50 5.72 84.56 -4.51
CA GLN A 50 6.36 85.89 -4.59
C GLN A 50 6.10 86.77 -3.37
N THR A 51 5.08 86.46 -2.56
CA THR A 51 4.76 87.25 -1.35
C THR A 51 5.69 86.94 -0.18
N PHE A 52 6.48 85.86 -0.26
CA PHE A 52 7.42 85.48 0.79
C PHE A 52 8.59 86.46 0.88
N THR A 53 8.76 87.06 2.06
CA THR A 53 9.88 87.95 2.37
C THR A 53 11.05 87.18 3.00
N ASN A 54 12.29 87.66 2.84
CA ASN A 54 13.50 87.08 3.44
C ASN A 54 13.89 85.67 2.93
N LEU A 55 13.57 85.37 1.66
CA LEU A 55 14.00 84.13 1.00
C LEU A 55 15.53 83.94 1.06
N SER A 56 15.99 82.69 1.13
CA SER A 56 17.41 82.38 0.96
C SER A 56 17.84 82.62 -0.50
N SER A 57 19.16 82.59 -0.76
CA SER A 57 19.65 82.65 -2.15
C SER A 57 19.20 81.43 -2.97
N GLU A 58 19.05 80.27 -2.33
CA GLU A 58 18.53 79.06 -2.96
C GLU A 58 17.04 79.20 -3.31
N ASP A 59 16.23 79.72 -2.40
CA ASP A 59 14.79 79.90 -2.63
C ASP A 59 14.54 80.95 -3.71
N ARG A 60 15.32 82.06 -3.71
CA ARG A 60 15.27 83.06 -4.79
C ARG A 60 15.68 82.45 -6.13
N TYR A 61 16.71 81.59 -6.13
CA TYR A 61 17.16 80.92 -7.35
C TYR A 61 16.04 80.04 -7.93
N THR A 62 15.35 79.28 -7.08
CA THR A 62 14.20 78.45 -7.46
C THR A 62 13.01 79.30 -7.92
N LEU A 63 12.70 80.39 -7.23
CA LEU A 63 11.63 81.31 -7.61
C LEU A 63 11.90 81.94 -8.99
N TYR A 64 13.11 82.41 -9.25
CA TYR A 64 13.47 82.97 -10.55
C TYR A 64 13.41 81.93 -11.67
N ASN A 65 13.74 80.67 -11.39
CA ASN A 65 13.52 79.58 -12.34
C ASN A 65 12.03 79.43 -12.71
N ALA A 66 11.17 79.36 -11.69
CA ALA A 66 9.74 79.22 -11.85
C ALA A 66 9.16 80.41 -12.63
N GLN A 67 9.51 81.63 -12.26
CA GLN A 67 9.07 82.85 -12.96
C GLN A 67 9.52 82.85 -14.41
N SER A 68 10.78 82.52 -14.68
CA SER A 68 11.29 82.47 -16.05
C SER A 68 10.49 81.49 -16.91
N ILE A 69 10.31 80.24 -16.43
CA ILE A 69 9.59 79.20 -17.17
C ILE A 69 8.11 79.59 -17.38
N TYR A 70 7.48 80.22 -16.39
CA TYR A 70 6.11 80.72 -16.58
C TYR A 70 6.00 81.69 -17.75
N TYR A 71 6.87 82.72 -17.79
CA TYR A 71 6.83 83.73 -18.86
C TYR A 71 7.26 83.16 -20.22
N ASP A 72 8.16 82.19 -20.23
CA ASP A 72 8.56 81.46 -21.42
C ASP A 72 7.38 80.75 -22.07
N MET A 73 6.55 80.06 -21.26
CA MET A 73 5.31 79.42 -21.73
C MET A 73 4.24 80.41 -22.18
N GLN A 74 4.33 81.68 -21.76
CA GLN A 74 3.46 82.76 -22.27
C GLN A 74 4.07 83.48 -23.49
N HIS A 75 5.19 82.99 -24.04
CA HIS A 75 5.96 83.62 -25.11
C HIS A 75 6.49 85.04 -24.78
N ASP A 76 6.56 85.40 -23.50
CA ASP A 76 7.22 86.63 -23.04
C ASP A 76 8.72 86.34 -22.77
N TYR A 77 9.44 86.08 -23.85
CA TYR A 77 10.84 85.64 -23.81
C TYR A 77 11.78 86.68 -23.19
N GLN A 78 11.47 87.98 -23.35
CA GLN A 78 12.27 89.05 -22.74
C GLN A 78 12.18 88.98 -21.22
N LYS A 79 10.97 88.83 -20.68
CA LYS A 79 10.78 88.72 -19.24
C LYS A 79 11.30 87.40 -18.68
N ALA A 80 11.14 86.32 -19.44
CA ALA A 80 11.74 85.02 -19.12
C ALA A 80 13.26 85.11 -18.99
N LEU A 81 13.92 85.80 -19.93
CA LEU A 81 15.36 86.05 -19.93
C LEU A 81 15.81 86.90 -18.73
N ASP A 82 15.06 87.94 -18.38
CA ASP A 82 15.39 88.81 -17.24
C ASP A 82 15.43 88.01 -15.92
N PHE A 83 14.50 87.08 -15.74
CA PHE A 83 14.53 86.17 -14.58
C PHE A 83 15.68 85.17 -14.64
N LYS A 84 16.08 84.65 -15.80
CA LYS A 84 17.29 83.80 -15.91
C LYS A 84 18.57 84.56 -15.58
N LYS A 85 18.66 85.84 -15.96
CA LYS A 85 19.80 86.70 -15.58
C LYS A 85 19.87 86.86 -14.07
N LYS A 86 18.74 87.19 -13.42
CA LYS A 86 18.64 87.26 -11.96
C LYS A 86 19.00 85.93 -11.29
N GLN A 87 18.58 84.81 -11.88
CA GLN A 87 18.95 83.47 -11.43
C GLN A 87 20.46 83.23 -11.53
N LYS A 88 21.10 83.62 -12.63
CA LYS A 88 22.55 83.54 -12.84
C LYS A 88 23.34 84.38 -11.84
N ASP A 89 22.86 85.58 -11.51
CA ASP A 89 23.55 86.47 -10.58
C ASP A 89 23.56 85.93 -9.13
N LEU A 90 22.73 84.92 -8.84
CA LEU A 90 22.74 84.23 -7.55
C LEU A 90 23.79 83.11 -7.43
N ILE A 91 24.41 82.67 -8.54
CA ILE A 91 25.38 81.55 -8.55
C ILE A 91 26.46 81.68 -7.46
N PRO A 92 27.12 82.84 -7.25
CA PRO A 92 28.19 82.95 -6.25
C PRO A 92 27.73 82.78 -4.80
N TYR A 93 26.41 82.81 -4.55
CA TYR A 93 25.80 82.75 -3.23
C TYR A 93 25.08 81.43 -2.96
N LEU A 94 25.23 80.44 -3.85
CA LEU A 94 24.66 79.10 -3.68
C LEU A 94 25.60 78.24 -2.85
N ASN A 95 25.03 77.37 -2.00
CA ASN A 95 25.82 76.54 -1.09
C ASN A 95 26.42 75.32 -1.79
N HIS A 96 25.88 74.94 -2.95
CA HIS A 96 26.27 73.77 -3.71
C HIS A 96 26.39 74.10 -5.20
N GLU A 97 27.36 73.48 -5.85
CA GLU A 97 27.51 73.57 -7.30
C GLU A 97 26.28 72.95 -7.97
N LYS A 98 25.58 73.72 -8.82
CA LYS A 98 24.45 73.24 -9.61
C LYS A 98 24.94 72.92 -11.02
N GLU A 99 24.12 72.19 -11.79
CA GLU A 99 24.35 71.96 -13.22
C GLU A 99 24.21 73.27 -14.02
N PHE A 100 25.20 74.15 -13.93
CA PHE A 100 25.16 75.51 -14.50
C PHE A 100 25.03 75.51 -16.02
N PHE A 101 25.44 74.43 -16.70
CA PHE A 101 25.24 74.28 -18.14
C PHE A 101 23.77 74.40 -18.53
N ARG A 102 22.83 73.88 -17.73
CA ARG A 102 21.38 74.00 -18.02
C ARG A 102 20.88 75.43 -17.94
N LEU A 103 21.44 76.21 -17.01
CA LEU A 103 21.10 77.62 -16.87
C LEU A 103 21.63 78.42 -18.07
N TYR A 104 22.89 78.19 -18.49
CA TYR A 104 23.46 78.85 -19.66
C TYR A 104 22.74 78.45 -20.95
N TYR A 105 22.42 77.17 -21.12
CA TYR A 105 21.60 76.68 -22.23
C TYR A 105 20.25 77.39 -22.27
N SER A 106 19.58 77.45 -21.12
CA SER A 106 18.28 78.12 -21.01
C SER A 106 18.38 79.61 -21.37
N ILE A 107 19.43 80.32 -20.92
CA ILE A 107 19.67 81.72 -21.30
C ILE A 107 19.90 81.85 -22.82
N SER A 108 20.65 80.93 -23.42
CA SER A 108 20.90 80.93 -24.86
C SER A 108 19.62 80.81 -25.68
N GLU A 109 18.74 79.85 -25.35
CA GLU A 109 17.45 79.68 -26.02
C GLU A 109 16.65 80.99 -26.03
N ARG A 110 16.55 81.69 -24.89
CA ARG A 110 15.75 82.91 -24.81
C ARG A 110 16.37 84.07 -25.59
N TYR A 111 17.71 84.13 -25.67
CA TYR A 111 18.37 85.05 -26.61
C TYR A 111 18.08 84.69 -28.08
N SER A 112 18.02 83.39 -28.40
CA SER A 112 17.65 82.89 -29.72
C SER A 112 16.23 83.30 -30.10
N ASP A 113 15.28 83.21 -29.15
CA ASP A 113 13.86 83.55 -29.33
C ASP A 113 13.62 85.04 -29.56
N ILE A 114 14.42 85.91 -28.92
CA ILE A 114 14.38 87.36 -29.15
C ILE A 114 15.31 87.82 -30.30
N ASN A 115 15.77 86.89 -31.13
CA ASN A 115 16.62 87.13 -32.28
C ASN A 115 17.89 87.93 -31.95
N ARG A 116 18.64 87.47 -30.93
CA ARG A 116 19.95 87.98 -30.53
C ARG A 116 21.01 86.87 -30.66
N PRO A 117 21.36 86.48 -31.89
CA PRO A 117 22.17 85.29 -32.14
C PRO A 117 23.60 85.38 -31.57
N ASP A 118 24.21 86.56 -31.48
CA ASP A 118 25.54 86.71 -30.84
C ASP A 118 25.50 86.32 -29.35
N SER A 119 24.47 86.79 -28.64
CA SER A 119 24.29 86.46 -27.22
C SER A 119 23.87 85.01 -27.02
N ALA A 120 23.02 84.48 -27.91
CA ALA A 120 22.67 83.07 -27.91
C ALA A 120 23.92 82.21 -28.08
N PHE A 121 24.77 82.51 -29.06
CA PHE A 121 26.01 81.79 -29.31
C PHE A 121 26.96 81.83 -28.09
N TYR A 122 27.14 83.01 -27.49
CA TYR A 122 27.98 83.16 -26.29
C TYR A 122 27.50 82.26 -25.14
N TYR A 123 26.21 82.28 -24.82
CA TYR A 123 25.66 81.48 -23.72
C TYR A 123 25.56 79.98 -24.07
N ALA A 124 25.37 79.64 -25.35
CA ALA A 124 25.43 78.25 -25.81
C ALA A 124 26.83 77.66 -25.61
N LYS A 125 27.87 78.46 -25.91
CA LYS A 125 29.26 78.08 -25.66
C LYS A 125 29.54 77.89 -24.18
N LEU A 126 29.09 78.82 -23.33
CA LEU A 126 29.19 78.65 -21.88
C LEU A 126 28.49 77.39 -21.38
N ALA A 127 27.36 77.00 -21.98
CA ALA A 127 26.69 75.75 -21.63
C ALA A 127 27.59 74.55 -21.92
N ILE A 128 28.19 74.48 -23.11
CA ILE A 128 29.10 73.39 -23.50
C ILE A 128 30.35 73.35 -22.62
N ASP A 129 30.96 74.51 -22.35
CA ASP A 129 32.17 74.62 -21.54
C ASP A 129 31.95 74.21 -20.07
N ASN A 130 30.69 74.14 -19.61
CA ASN A 130 30.30 73.77 -18.24
C ASN A 130 29.62 72.40 -18.13
N ILE A 131 29.70 71.55 -19.16
CA ILE A 131 29.21 70.16 -19.07
C ILE A 131 30.02 69.40 -18.02
N GLN A 132 29.34 68.94 -16.95
CA GLN A 132 29.96 68.12 -15.90
C GLN A 132 29.99 66.63 -16.30
N ASP A 133 28.84 66.07 -16.70
CA ASP A 133 28.74 64.69 -17.18
C ASP A 133 28.71 64.66 -18.71
N THR A 134 29.87 64.41 -19.32
CA THR A 134 30.00 64.29 -20.78
C THR A 134 29.32 63.04 -21.36
N SER A 135 28.93 62.09 -20.51
CA SER A 135 28.29 60.83 -20.94
C SER A 135 26.76 60.93 -21.10
N ASN A 136 26.15 62.02 -20.63
CA ASN A 136 24.71 62.24 -20.73
C ASN A 136 24.27 62.31 -22.20
N ILE A 137 23.29 61.46 -22.57
CA ILE A 137 22.77 61.41 -23.94
C ILE A 137 22.23 62.77 -24.39
N PHE A 138 21.62 63.55 -23.50
CA PHE A 138 21.01 64.83 -23.85
C PHE A 138 22.03 65.94 -24.16
N ASN A 139 23.33 65.70 -23.98
CA ASN A 139 24.36 66.69 -24.31
C ASN A 139 24.35 67.08 -25.80
N TYR A 140 23.86 66.22 -26.71
CA TYR A 140 23.74 66.59 -28.13
C TYR A 140 22.88 67.84 -28.35
N LEU A 141 21.89 68.09 -27.49
CA LEU A 141 21.01 69.27 -27.56
C LEU A 141 21.78 70.58 -27.34
N LEU A 142 22.86 70.55 -26.54
CA LEU A 142 23.73 71.71 -26.32
C LEU A 142 24.50 72.06 -27.61
N TYR A 143 24.97 71.03 -28.32
CA TYR A 143 25.66 71.17 -29.60
C TYR A 143 24.73 71.60 -30.73
N GLU A 144 23.47 71.16 -30.71
CA GLU A 144 22.43 71.63 -31.62
C GLU A 144 22.13 73.13 -31.40
N ASN A 145 21.95 73.55 -30.15
CA ASN A 145 21.67 74.94 -29.80
C ASN A 145 22.78 75.91 -30.22
N ILE A 146 24.06 75.57 -29.99
CA ILE A 146 25.17 76.43 -30.47
C ILE A 146 25.26 76.43 -32.00
N ALA A 147 24.92 75.33 -32.66
CA ALA A 147 24.93 75.25 -34.11
C ALA A 147 23.84 76.12 -34.72
N ASP A 148 22.64 76.14 -34.14
CA ASP A 148 21.55 76.99 -34.58
C ASP A 148 21.88 78.47 -34.38
N ALA A 149 22.53 78.82 -33.27
CA ALA A 149 23.03 80.17 -33.06
C ALA A 149 24.10 80.55 -34.09
N ALA A 150 25.05 79.64 -34.40
CA ALA A 150 26.07 79.85 -35.43
C ALA A 150 25.46 80.02 -36.84
N GLU A 151 24.44 79.24 -37.16
CA GLU A 151 23.72 79.35 -38.43
C GLU A 151 23.00 80.69 -38.56
N LYS A 152 22.36 81.18 -37.49
CA LYS A 152 21.75 82.52 -37.45
C LYS A 152 22.80 83.65 -37.58
N LEU A 153 24.07 83.38 -37.27
CA LEU A 153 25.22 84.26 -37.53
C LEU A 153 25.84 84.09 -38.93
N HIS A 154 25.26 83.21 -39.76
CA HIS A 154 25.80 82.80 -41.06
C HIS A 154 27.18 82.13 -41.00
N ASP A 155 27.59 81.62 -39.84
CA ASP A 155 28.78 80.78 -39.69
C ASP A 155 28.42 79.29 -39.88
N TYR A 156 28.13 78.95 -41.14
CA TYR A 156 27.70 77.60 -41.52
C TYR A 156 28.77 76.53 -41.25
N LYS A 157 30.06 76.91 -41.26
CA LYS A 157 31.15 75.99 -40.96
C LYS A 157 31.08 75.57 -39.50
N THR A 158 31.05 76.54 -38.59
CA THR A 158 30.96 76.26 -37.16
C THR A 158 29.65 75.57 -36.80
N ALA A 159 28.53 75.94 -37.43
CA ALA A 159 27.26 75.23 -37.26
C ALA A 159 27.38 73.73 -37.61
N ASN A 160 27.97 73.42 -38.77
CA ASN A 160 28.16 72.04 -39.21
C ASN A 160 29.12 71.25 -38.31
N ASP A 161 30.21 71.87 -37.85
CA ASP A 161 31.19 71.23 -36.96
C ASP A 161 30.55 70.83 -35.61
N TYR A 162 29.74 71.71 -35.02
CA TYR A 162 29.00 71.40 -33.80
C TYR A 162 27.92 70.34 -34.03
N ARG A 163 27.17 70.38 -35.14
CA ARG A 163 26.19 69.32 -35.48
C ARG A 163 26.84 67.95 -35.60
N LYS A 164 28.01 67.86 -36.24
CA LYS A 164 28.78 66.61 -36.32
C LYS A 164 29.19 66.11 -34.93
N THR A 165 29.62 67.02 -34.05
CA THR A 165 29.98 66.65 -32.67
C THR A 165 28.77 66.15 -31.90
N GLY A 166 27.63 66.85 -31.96
CA GLY A 166 26.37 66.42 -31.35
C GLY A 166 25.90 65.05 -31.85
N MET A 167 25.94 64.83 -33.17
CA MET A 167 25.55 63.55 -33.78
C MET A 167 26.46 62.40 -33.33
N GLY A 168 27.78 62.60 -33.31
CA GLY A 168 28.72 61.58 -32.85
C GLY A 168 28.51 61.20 -31.38
N LEU A 169 28.12 62.15 -30.52
CA LEU A 169 27.75 61.87 -29.14
C LEU A 169 26.45 61.06 -29.03
N LEU A 170 25.46 61.38 -29.87
CA LEU A 170 24.20 60.65 -29.91
C LEU A 170 24.39 59.20 -30.37
N GLU A 171 25.13 59.00 -31.46
CA GLU A 171 25.46 57.67 -32.01
C GLU A 171 26.17 56.80 -30.97
N LYS A 172 27.24 57.32 -30.34
CA LYS A 172 27.99 56.61 -29.30
C LYS A 172 27.12 56.20 -28.10
N ASN A 173 26.16 57.03 -27.73
CA ASN A 173 25.23 56.72 -26.64
C ASN A 173 24.19 55.65 -27.03
N ILE A 174 23.67 55.72 -28.26
CA ILE A 174 22.75 54.70 -28.80
C ILE A 174 23.46 53.34 -28.87
N GLU A 175 24.69 53.32 -29.38
CA GLU A 175 25.53 52.12 -29.45
C GLU A 175 25.74 51.51 -28.06
N ARG A 176 26.23 52.29 -27.10
CA ARG A 176 26.43 51.83 -25.71
C ARG A 176 25.15 51.27 -25.08
N LYS A 177 24.01 51.94 -25.27
CA LYS A 177 22.71 51.46 -24.74
C LYS A 177 22.30 50.14 -25.37
N THR A 178 22.53 50.00 -26.67
CA THR A 178 22.24 48.78 -27.43
C THR A 178 23.13 47.64 -26.94
N GLU A 179 24.44 47.85 -26.80
CA GLU A 179 25.37 46.87 -26.25
C GLU A 179 24.98 46.42 -24.84
N MET A 180 24.62 47.35 -23.95
CA MET A 180 24.14 47.00 -22.61
C MET A 180 22.87 46.16 -22.64
N GLN A 181 21.95 46.44 -23.56
CA GLN A 181 20.73 45.64 -23.73
C GLN A 181 21.03 44.24 -24.25
N VAL A 182 21.97 44.12 -25.21
CA VAL A 182 22.43 42.83 -25.74
C VAL A 182 23.04 42.00 -24.61
N VAL A 183 23.98 42.55 -23.85
CA VAL A 183 24.62 41.85 -22.70
C VAL A 183 23.58 41.44 -21.65
N ALA A 184 22.61 42.30 -21.34
CA ALA A 184 21.54 41.96 -20.40
C ALA A 184 20.65 40.81 -20.92
N LEU A 185 20.39 40.79 -22.24
CA LEU A 185 19.61 39.73 -22.88
C LEU A 185 20.38 38.40 -22.88
N GLU A 186 21.67 38.41 -23.24
CA GLU A 186 22.56 37.25 -23.19
C GLU A 186 22.66 36.66 -21.78
N LYS A 187 22.75 37.51 -20.76
CA LYS A 187 22.73 37.08 -19.35
C LYS A 187 21.40 36.42 -18.97
N LYS A 188 20.26 36.98 -19.38
CA LYS A 188 18.95 36.37 -19.14
C LYS A 188 18.81 35.03 -19.84
N TYR A 189 19.26 34.94 -21.09
CA TYR A 189 19.21 33.72 -21.87
C TYR A 189 20.08 32.63 -21.25
N SER A 190 21.33 32.93 -20.90
CA SER A 190 22.25 31.97 -20.27
C SER A 190 21.75 31.48 -18.90
N LEU A 191 21.15 32.37 -18.09
CA LEU A 191 20.47 31.98 -16.85
C LEU A 191 19.29 31.03 -17.11
N GLY A 192 18.43 31.36 -18.09
CA GLY A 192 17.32 30.49 -18.49
C GLY A 192 17.78 29.13 -18.99
N GLU A 193 18.87 29.06 -19.75
CA GLU A 193 19.46 27.80 -20.21
C GLU A 193 20.00 26.97 -19.03
N ALA A 194 20.68 27.60 -18.08
CA ALA A 194 21.19 26.94 -16.87
C ALA A 194 20.05 26.41 -15.99
N GLU A 195 19.00 27.20 -15.77
CA GLU A 195 17.80 26.79 -15.03
C GLU A 195 17.09 25.62 -15.71
N ASN A 196 16.92 25.67 -17.04
CA ASN A 196 16.29 24.59 -17.80
C ASN A 196 17.12 23.30 -17.73
N LYS A 197 18.46 23.38 -17.84
CA LYS A 197 19.36 22.23 -17.62
C LYS A 197 19.21 21.68 -16.21
N ALA A 198 19.17 22.54 -15.18
CA ALA A 198 18.99 22.11 -13.79
C ALA A 198 17.61 21.46 -13.56
N LEU A 199 16.54 21.98 -14.16
CA LEU A 199 15.19 21.40 -14.11
C LEU A 199 15.15 20.02 -14.77
N LYS A 200 15.73 19.87 -15.98
CA LYS A 200 15.84 18.56 -16.65
C LYS A 200 16.60 17.54 -15.80
N MET A 201 17.69 17.95 -15.15
CA MET A 201 18.42 17.07 -14.22
C MET A 201 17.59 16.70 -12.98
N LYS A 202 16.85 17.64 -12.40
CA LYS A 202 15.92 17.36 -11.29
C LYS A 202 14.81 16.40 -11.69
N GLU A 203 14.22 16.56 -12.88
CA GLU A 203 13.21 15.64 -13.38
C GLU A 203 13.77 14.24 -13.59
N HIS A 204 14.93 14.12 -14.23
CA HIS A 204 15.59 12.82 -14.41
C HIS A 204 15.89 12.14 -13.06
N ASN A 205 16.39 12.91 -12.08
CA ASN A 205 16.65 12.38 -10.74
C ASN A 205 15.35 11.93 -10.03
N ARG A 206 14.23 12.66 -10.20
CA ARG A 206 12.92 12.26 -9.67
C ARG A 206 12.45 10.93 -10.26
N TYR A 207 12.64 10.71 -11.57
CA TYR A 207 12.33 9.43 -12.19
C TYR A 207 13.21 8.30 -11.66
N LEU A 208 14.52 8.53 -11.50
CA LEU A 208 15.44 7.54 -10.93
C LEU A 208 15.06 7.15 -9.49
N ILE A 209 14.77 8.12 -8.63
CA ILE A 209 14.32 7.85 -7.25
C ILE A 209 13.00 7.06 -7.26
N SER A 210 12.05 7.44 -8.10
CA SER A 210 10.77 6.74 -8.22
C SER A 210 10.96 5.28 -8.67
N ALA A 211 11.84 5.04 -9.63
CA ALA A 211 12.18 3.69 -10.08
C ALA A 211 12.82 2.85 -8.97
N LEU A 212 13.72 3.44 -8.17
CA LEU A 212 14.35 2.75 -7.02
C LEU A 212 13.33 2.37 -5.95
N VAL A 213 12.35 3.24 -5.65
CA VAL A 213 11.29 2.94 -4.70
C VAL A 213 10.43 1.78 -5.19
N ILE A 214 10.01 1.78 -6.46
CA ILE A 214 9.24 0.69 -7.06
C ILE A 214 10.03 -0.63 -7.02
N LEU A 215 11.33 -0.58 -7.34
CA LEU A 215 12.20 -1.75 -7.28
C LEU A 215 12.28 -2.32 -5.86
N SER A 216 12.42 -1.45 -4.85
CA SER A 216 12.46 -1.86 -3.45
C SER A 216 11.16 -2.55 -2.99
N LEU A 217 10.00 -2.05 -3.41
CA LEU A 217 8.70 -2.66 -3.13
C LEU A 217 8.59 -4.05 -3.77
N PHE A 218 9.09 -4.20 -5.00
CA PHE A 218 9.09 -5.49 -5.69
C PHE A 218 9.95 -6.53 -4.97
N ILE A 219 11.11 -6.14 -4.45
CA ILE A 219 11.98 -7.00 -3.65
C ILE A 219 11.27 -7.47 -2.36
N VAL A 220 10.56 -6.58 -1.66
CA VAL A 220 9.80 -6.93 -0.45
C VAL A 220 8.69 -7.95 -0.77
N LEU A 221 7.95 -7.73 -1.87
CA LEU A 221 6.90 -8.66 -2.31
C LEU A 221 7.48 -10.05 -2.66
N LEU A 222 8.61 -10.09 -3.38
CA LEU A 222 9.32 -11.33 -3.69
C LEU A 222 9.75 -12.07 -2.43
N TYR A 223 10.31 -11.35 -1.45
CA TYR A 223 10.69 -11.94 -0.16
C TYR A 223 9.47 -12.56 0.53
N PHE A 224 8.35 -11.85 0.58
CA PHE A 224 7.11 -12.33 1.21
C PHE A 224 6.55 -13.57 0.49
N TYR A 225 6.59 -13.58 -0.85
CA TYR A 225 6.18 -14.71 -1.67
C TYR A 225 7.02 -15.97 -1.37
N ILE A 226 8.35 -15.83 -1.39
CA ILE A 226 9.28 -16.94 -1.08
C ILE A 226 9.08 -17.43 0.35
N SER A 227 8.91 -16.53 1.31
CA SER A 227 8.67 -16.87 2.72
C SER A 227 7.37 -17.66 2.91
N LYS A 228 6.28 -17.20 2.28
CA LYS A 228 4.98 -17.89 2.29
C LYS A 228 5.11 -19.29 1.71
N GLN A 229 5.80 -19.44 0.57
CA GLN A 229 5.97 -20.74 -0.07
C GLN A 229 6.79 -21.71 0.80
N LYS A 230 7.85 -21.23 1.47
CA LYS A 230 8.60 -22.03 2.46
C LYS A 230 7.73 -22.43 3.66
N SER A 231 6.88 -21.53 4.16
CA SER A 231 6.00 -21.84 5.30
C SER A 231 4.95 -22.90 4.96
N LEU A 232 4.36 -22.83 3.77
CA LEU A 232 3.39 -23.80 3.28
C LEU A 232 4.02 -25.18 3.05
N GLY A 233 5.26 -25.22 2.56
CA GLY A 233 6.02 -26.47 2.44
C GLY A 233 6.21 -27.16 3.79
N LYS A 234 6.61 -26.40 4.83
CA LYS A 234 6.76 -26.92 6.20
C LYS A 234 5.44 -27.41 6.80
N LEU A 235 4.34 -26.71 6.52
CA LEU A 235 3.00 -27.13 6.98
C LEU A 235 2.54 -28.44 6.34
N LYS A 236 2.72 -28.58 5.01
CA LYS A 236 2.41 -29.83 4.30
C LYS A 236 3.23 -31.00 4.80
N GLN A 237 4.51 -30.79 5.07
CA GLN A 237 5.38 -31.83 5.61
C GLN A 237 4.91 -32.31 6.99
N LYS A 238 4.56 -31.38 7.89
CA LYS A 238 4.02 -31.72 9.21
C LYS A 238 2.68 -32.47 9.13
N GLN A 239 1.82 -32.12 8.18
CA GLN A 239 0.56 -32.84 7.96
C GLN A 239 0.80 -34.27 7.49
N LEU A 240 1.73 -34.47 6.55
CA LEU A 240 2.09 -35.79 6.05
C LEU A 240 2.70 -36.69 7.14
N GLU A 241 3.55 -36.14 8.00
CA GLU A 241 4.13 -36.86 9.15
C GLU A 241 3.06 -37.31 10.16
N ALA A 242 2.07 -36.45 10.46
CA ALA A 242 0.98 -36.77 11.36
C ALA A 242 0.04 -37.85 10.79
N GLU A 243 -0.27 -37.79 9.49
CA GLU A 243 -1.10 -38.77 8.79
C GLU A 243 -0.42 -40.15 8.73
N MET A 244 0.89 -40.17 8.49
CA MET A 244 1.69 -41.40 8.51
C MET A 244 1.73 -42.04 9.90
N GLN A 245 1.87 -41.24 10.96
CA GLN A 245 1.81 -41.73 12.34
C GLN A 245 0.44 -42.31 12.71
N GLN A 246 -0.65 -41.66 12.30
CA GLN A 246 -2.00 -42.19 12.51
C GLN A 246 -2.22 -43.52 11.79
N THR A 247 -1.76 -43.61 10.53
CA THR A 247 -1.89 -44.84 9.73
C THR A 247 -1.09 -45.99 10.34
N MET A 248 0.13 -45.72 10.82
CA MET A 248 0.98 -46.73 11.47
C MET A 248 0.35 -47.27 12.76
N LEU A 249 -0.26 -46.39 13.56
CA LEU A 249 -0.94 -46.78 14.79
C LEU A 249 -2.20 -47.61 14.52
N GLN A 250 -2.96 -47.27 13.47
CA GLN A 250 -4.10 -48.08 13.02
C GLN A 250 -3.67 -49.48 12.56
N HIS A 251 -2.56 -49.58 11.83
CA HIS A 251 -2.02 -50.86 11.38
C HIS A 251 -1.65 -51.77 12.58
N GLN A 252 -0.97 -51.22 13.60
CA GLN A 252 -0.61 -51.96 14.81
C GLN A 252 -1.83 -52.46 15.60
N ILE A 253 -2.89 -51.65 15.67
CA ILE A 253 -4.15 -52.06 16.33
C ILE A 253 -4.85 -53.18 15.54
N ALA A 254 -4.83 -53.14 14.21
CA ALA A 254 -5.42 -54.19 13.38
C ALA A 254 -4.68 -55.52 13.52
N GLU A 255 -3.34 -55.48 13.50
CA GLU A 255 -2.48 -56.66 13.62
C GLU A 255 -2.64 -57.37 14.97
N THR A 256 -2.68 -56.60 16.07
CA THR A 256 -2.92 -57.13 17.41
C THR A 256 -4.30 -57.79 17.54
N LYS A 257 -5.37 -57.19 17.00
CA LYS A 257 -6.71 -57.79 17.01
C LYS A 257 -6.77 -59.12 16.24
N ALA A 258 -6.12 -59.22 15.09
CA ALA A 258 -6.09 -60.45 14.30
C ALA A 258 -5.41 -61.62 15.05
N LEU A 259 -4.30 -61.32 15.74
CA LEU A 259 -3.53 -62.29 16.52
C LEU A 259 -4.34 -62.88 17.70
N TYR A 260 -5.16 -62.06 18.36
CA TYR A 260 -6.06 -62.52 19.43
C TYR A 260 -7.17 -63.44 18.91
N ALA A 261 -7.82 -63.08 17.80
CA ALA A 261 -8.89 -63.90 17.21
C ALA A 261 -8.39 -65.29 16.78
N MET A 262 -7.18 -65.37 16.21
CA MET A 262 -6.58 -66.62 15.78
C MET A 262 -6.29 -67.57 16.96
N LYS A 263 -5.76 -67.05 18.08
CA LYS A 263 -5.51 -67.85 19.30
C LYS A 263 -6.80 -68.42 19.90
N GLN A 264 -7.89 -67.65 19.89
CA GLN A 264 -9.17 -68.09 20.43
C GLN A 264 -9.77 -69.24 19.62
N SER A 265 -9.75 -69.14 18.29
CA SER A 265 -10.30 -70.19 17.40
C SER A 265 -9.53 -71.52 17.54
N GLN A 266 -8.21 -71.47 17.75
CA GLN A 266 -7.39 -72.67 17.87
C GLN A 266 -7.66 -73.43 19.18
N SER A 267 -7.89 -72.72 20.28
CA SER A 267 -8.24 -73.32 21.58
C SER A 267 -9.60 -74.04 21.54
N GLN A 268 -10.59 -73.47 20.86
CA GLN A 268 -11.92 -74.07 20.70
C GLN A 268 -11.87 -75.41 19.94
N GLN A 269 -11.08 -75.50 18.86
CA GLN A 269 -10.95 -76.73 18.08
C GLN A 269 -10.30 -77.87 18.87
N GLN A 270 -9.28 -77.58 19.68
CA GLN A 270 -8.64 -78.59 20.52
C GLN A 270 -9.59 -79.17 21.57
N MET A 271 -10.42 -78.33 22.17
CA MET A 271 -11.41 -78.75 23.16
C MET A 271 -12.47 -79.68 22.55
N LEU A 272 -12.91 -79.38 21.31
CA LEU A 272 -13.89 -80.17 20.57
C LEU A 272 -13.39 -81.59 20.28
N LEU A 273 -12.12 -81.73 19.87
CA LEU A 273 -11.49 -83.02 19.60
C LEU A 273 -11.38 -83.91 20.85
N ILE A 274 -11.13 -83.31 22.02
CA ILE A 274 -11.03 -84.05 23.28
C ILE A 274 -12.40 -84.64 23.66
N TYR A 275 -13.47 -83.85 23.53
CA TYR A 275 -14.83 -84.30 23.86
C TYR A 275 -15.34 -85.40 22.93
N SER A 276 -15.12 -85.28 21.62
CA SER A 276 -15.54 -86.32 20.67
C SER A 276 -14.80 -87.64 20.89
N THR A 277 -13.50 -87.59 21.13
CA THR A 277 -12.67 -88.77 21.39
C THR A 277 -13.13 -89.52 22.64
N PHE A 278 -13.43 -88.78 23.72
CA PHE A 278 -13.92 -89.36 24.98
C PHE A 278 -15.26 -90.09 24.81
N VAL A 279 -16.24 -89.44 24.16
CA VAL A 279 -17.58 -90.01 23.95
C VAL A 279 -17.52 -91.27 23.08
N LYS A 280 -16.70 -91.26 22.02
CA LYS A 280 -16.51 -92.42 21.15
C LYS A 280 -15.89 -93.61 21.88
N HIS A 281 -14.83 -93.36 22.67
CA HIS A 281 -14.17 -94.43 23.44
C HIS A 281 -15.13 -95.05 24.46
N PHE A 282 -15.91 -94.22 25.15
CA PHE A 282 -16.86 -94.70 26.14
C PHE A 282 -17.97 -95.57 25.54
N ALA A 283 -18.57 -95.14 24.43
CA ALA A 283 -19.62 -95.93 23.79
C ALA A 283 -19.12 -97.29 23.28
N ASP A 284 -17.88 -97.36 22.80
CA ASP A 284 -17.23 -98.62 22.40
C ASP A 284 -17.00 -99.55 23.61
N GLN A 285 -16.57 -99.00 24.75
CA GLN A 285 -16.43 -99.75 26.01
C GLN A 285 -17.76 -100.32 26.47
N VAL A 286 -18.83 -99.50 26.53
CA VAL A 286 -20.16 -99.97 26.94
C VAL A 286 -20.65 -101.08 26.02
N HIS A 287 -20.46 -100.96 24.70
CA HIS A 287 -20.84 -101.99 23.75
C HIS A 287 -20.10 -103.32 24.01
N LYS A 288 -18.78 -103.27 24.19
CA LYS A 288 -17.93 -104.45 24.47
C LYS A 288 -18.27 -105.10 25.80
N THR A 289 -18.50 -104.33 26.86
CA THR A 289 -18.86 -104.89 28.17
C THR A 289 -20.27 -105.48 28.15
N THR A 290 -21.21 -104.88 27.41
CA THR A 290 -22.58 -105.42 27.24
C THR A 290 -22.56 -106.74 26.48
N SER A 291 -21.77 -106.84 25.40
CA SER A 291 -21.64 -108.10 24.64
C SER A 291 -20.97 -109.20 25.49
N LEU A 292 -19.97 -108.84 26.31
CA LEU A 292 -19.36 -109.74 27.29
C LEU A 292 -20.36 -110.24 28.34
N ALA A 293 -21.18 -109.34 28.90
CA ALA A 293 -22.20 -109.69 29.89
C ALA A 293 -23.24 -110.68 29.30
N ILE A 294 -23.70 -110.43 28.06
CA ILE A 294 -24.63 -111.33 27.34
C ILE A 294 -23.99 -112.71 27.11
N ASN A 295 -22.73 -112.75 26.66
CA ASN A 295 -22.03 -113.99 26.35
C ASN A 295 -21.74 -114.86 27.59
N ILE A 296 -21.49 -114.25 28.75
CA ILE A 296 -21.17 -114.97 29.99
C ILE A 296 -22.42 -115.38 30.77
N ARG A 297 -23.59 -114.76 30.51
CA ARG A 297 -24.83 -115.01 31.25
C ARG A 297 -25.27 -116.48 31.28
N GLY A 298 -25.02 -117.23 30.20
CA GLY A 298 -25.30 -118.68 30.14
C GLY A 298 -24.29 -119.57 30.88
N LYS A 299 -23.11 -119.06 31.23
CA LYS A 299 -22.02 -119.82 31.88
C LYS A 299 -21.79 -119.43 33.35
N ASN A 300 -21.97 -118.16 33.69
CA ASN A 300 -21.77 -117.66 35.06
C ASN A 300 -22.68 -116.43 35.35
N PRO A 301 -23.91 -116.66 35.82
CA PRO A 301 -24.91 -115.60 36.01
C PRO A 301 -24.46 -114.50 36.98
N GLN A 302 -23.75 -114.85 38.05
CA GLN A 302 -23.31 -113.88 39.07
C GLN A 302 -22.30 -112.86 38.52
N ILE A 303 -21.43 -113.27 37.60
CA ILE A 303 -20.47 -112.37 36.95
C ILE A 303 -21.20 -111.45 35.96
N ALA A 304 -22.18 -111.98 35.21
CA ALA A 304 -22.99 -111.18 34.31
C ALA A 304 -23.79 -110.11 35.07
N ASP A 305 -24.38 -110.45 36.22
CA ASP A 305 -25.15 -109.49 37.04
C ASP A 305 -24.24 -108.41 37.65
N LYS A 306 -23.01 -108.76 38.05
CA LYS A 306 -22.02 -107.78 38.53
C LYS A 306 -21.54 -106.83 37.42
N LEU A 307 -21.39 -107.34 36.19
CA LEU A 307 -21.10 -106.52 35.01
C LEU A 307 -22.26 -105.58 34.67
N ASP A 308 -23.52 -106.04 34.78
CA ASP A 308 -24.71 -105.22 34.56
C ASP A 308 -24.83 -104.11 35.63
N LEU A 309 -24.51 -104.41 36.89
CA LEU A 309 -24.42 -103.42 37.98
C LEU A 309 -23.35 -102.36 37.70
N GLN A 310 -22.13 -102.78 37.33
CA GLN A 310 -21.03 -101.86 37.02
C GLN A 310 -21.33 -101.01 35.77
N LEU A 311 -22.00 -101.58 34.76
CA LEU A 311 -22.50 -100.84 33.60
C LEU A 311 -23.53 -99.79 34.02
N THR A 312 -24.42 -100.11 34.96
CA THR A 312 -25.44 -99.19 35.46
C THR A 312 -24.82 -98.01 36.23
N GLU A 313 -23.81 -98.26 37.06
CA GLU A 313 -23.06 -97.20 37.77
C GLU A 313 -22.24 -96.33 36.82
N ASN A 314 -21.49 -96.94 35.90
CA ASN A 314 -20.70 -96.20 34.90
C ASN A 314 -21.58 -95.29 34.03
N ARG A 315 -22.79 -95.74 33.68
CA ARG A 315 -23.76 -94.93 32.95
C ARG A 315 -24.28 -93.74 33.77
N LYS A 316 -24.57 -93.92 35.07
CA LYS A 316 -24.96 -92.81 35.95
C LYS A 316 -23.86 -91.76 36.05
N ASN A 317 -22.62 -92.19 36.23
CA ASN A 317 -21.47 -91.28 36.31
C ASN A 317 -21.24 -90.53 34.99
N ILE A 318 -21.46 -91.17 33.86
CA ILE A 318 -21.33 -90.52 32.56
C ILE A 318 -22.47 -89.56 32.27
N ASN A 319 -23.72 -89.87 32.65
CA ASN A 319 -24.81 -88.90 32.53
C ASN A 319 -24.57 -87.63 33.38
N LEU A 320 -23.92 -87.79 34.53
CA LEU A 320 -23.48 -86.65 35.35
C LEU A 320 -22.33 -85.88 34.68
N LEU A 321 -21.33 -86.57 34.13
CA LEU A 321 -20.23 -85.94 33.40
C LEU A 321 -20.70 -85.24 32.13
N THR A 322 -21.65 -85.81 31.37
CA THR A 322 -22.15 -85.21 30.14
C THR A 322 -22.99 -83.96 30.43
N THR A 323 -23.75 -83.95 31.53
CA THR A 323 -24.49 -82.74 31.94
C THR A 323 -23.55 -81.59 32.34
N HIS A 324 -22.36 -81.89 32.88
CA HIS A 324 -21.35 -80.87 33.20
C HIS A 324 -20.47 -80.45 32.02
N LEU A 325 -20.08 -81.39 31.15
CA LEU A 325 -19.18 -81.14 30.01
C LEU A 325 -19.90 -80.52 28.80
N PHE A 326 -21.21 -80.77 28.68
CA PHE A 326 -22.04 -80.33 27.56
C PHE A 326 -23.13 -79.37 28.06
N SER A 327 -22.73 -78.17 28.48
CA SER A 327 -23.68 -77.10 28.83
C SER A 327 -24.52 -76.69 27.61
N PRO A 328 -25.69 -76.04 27.81
CA PRO A 328 -26.49 -75.55 26.70
C PRO A 328 -25.73 -74.64 25.74
N GLU A 329 -24.87 -73.74 26.23
CA GLU A 329 -24.06 -72.90 25.34
C GLU A 329 -23.04 -73.72 24.56
N LYS A 330 -22.40 -74.70 25.21
CA LYS A 330 -21.38 -75.54 24.58
C LYS A 330 -21.97 -76.46 23.52
N LEU A 331 -23.14 -77.03 23.77
CA LEU A 331 -23.86 -77.88 22.80
C LEU A 331 -24.36 -77.07 21.59
N ALA A 332 -24.76 -75.80 21.77
CA ALA A 332 -25.08 -74.92 20.65
C ALA A 332 -23.84 -74.69 19.77
N GLU A 333 -22.69 -74.37 20.38
CA GLU A 333 -21.42 -74.20 19.67
C GLU A 333 -21.00 -75.48 18.91
N LEU A 334 -21.07 -76.66 19.57
CA LEU A 334 -20.69 -77.95 18.98
C LEU A 334 -21.59 -78.38 17.82
N LEU A 335 -22.88 -78.06 17.89
CA LEU A 335 -23.85 -78.35 16.84
C LEU A 335 -23.95 -77.23 15.78
N LYS A 336 -23.11 -76.18 15.90
CA LYS A 336 -23.09 -74.99 15.04
C LYS A 336 -24.46 -74.28 14.98
N LEU A 337 -25.08 -74.14 16.14
CA LEU A 337 -26.36 -73.45 16.34
C LEU A 337 -26.11 -72.14 17.11
N ASN A 338 -26.89 -71.11 16.80
CA ASN A 338 -26.84 -69.84 17.53
C ASN A 338 -27.29 -69.98 19.00
N THR A 339 -28.29 -70.83 19.26
CA THR A 339 -28.75 -71.23 20.60
C THR A 339 -29.36 -72.63 20.54
N ILE A 340 -29.40 -73.37 21.67
CA ILE A 340 -30.14 -74.64 21.70
C ILE A 340 -31.63 -74.34 21.62
N PRO A 341 -32.35 -74.95 20.66
CA PRO A 341 -33.79 -74.82 20.60
C PRO A 341 -34.44 -75.40 21.86
N THR A 342 -35.33 -74.63 22.49
CA THR A 342 -36.01 -74.98 23.74
C THR A 342 -36.82 -76.29 23.67
N PHE A 343 -37.16 -76.75 22.45
CA PHE A 343 -37.88 -78.00 22.23
C PHE A 343 -37.00 -79.26 22.30
N LEU A 344 -35.67 -79.12 22.24
CA LEU A 344 -34.72 -80.23 22.37
C LEU A 344 -34.28 -80.36 23.83
N ASN A 345 -34.37 -81.57 24.37
CA ASN A 345 -33.81 -81.86 25.68
C ASN A 345 -32.32 -82.26 25.58
N HIS A 346 -31.61 -82.24 26.72
CA HIS A 346 -30.18 -82.57 26.78
C HIS A 346 -29.84 -83.93 26.17
N HIS A 347 -30.68 -84.96 26.36
CA HIS A 347 -30.46 -86.29 25.80
C HIS A 347 -30.60 -86.31 24.27
N GLU A 348 -31.56 -85.56 23.72
CA GLU A 348 -31.74 -85.38 22.28
C GLU A 348 -30.56 -84.61 21.66
N CYS A 349 -30.04 -83.60 22.35
CA CYS A 349 -28.83 -82.88 21.93
C CYS A 349 -27.59 -83.78 21.93
N LEU A 350 -27.42 -84.64 22.94
CA LEU A 350 -26.34 -85.63 22.98
C LEU A 350 -26.47 -86.65 21.84
N ILE A 351 -27.69 -87.09 21.48
CA ILE A 351 -27.92 -87.95 20.31
C ILE A 351 -27.44 -87.27 19.03
N LEU A 352 -27.80 -86.00 18.83
CA LEU A 352 -27.38 -85.23 17.66
C LEU A 352 -25.87 -85.06 17.60
N PHE A 353 -25.22 -84.79 18.73
CA PHE A 353 -23.76 -84.70 18.82
C PHE A 353 -23.10 -86.04 18.45
N MET A 354 -23.54 -87.15 19.03
CA MET A 354 -23.00 -88.48 18.72
C MET A 354 -23.21 -88.87 17.25
N MET A 355 -24.31 -88.43 16.64
CA MET A 355 -24.56 -88.62 15.21
C MET A 355 -23.63 -87.75 14.34
N ALA A 356 -23.34 -86.51 14.75
CA ALA A 356 -22.37 -85.65 14.07
C ALA A 356 -20.95 -86.26 14.11
N GLU A 357 -20.59 -86.93 15.19
CA GLU A 357 -19.34 -87.69 15.34
C GLU A 357 -19.35 -89.08 14.66
N LYS A 358 -20.39 -89.37 13.86
CA LYS A 358 -20.55 -90.61 13.07
C LYS A 358 -20.54 -91.89 13.91
N MET A 359 -21.08 -91.84 15.13
CA MET A 359 -21.20 -93.03 15.98
C MET A 359 -22.29 -93.98 15.46
N GLY A 360 -22.03 -95.28 15.53
CA GLY A 360 -22.96 -96.30 15.03
C GLY A 360 -24.22 -96.43 15.90
N ASN A 361 -25.36 -96.78 15.30
CA ASN A 361 -26.64 -96.91 16.02
C ASN A 361 -26.55 -97.88 17.22
N ALA A 362 -25.78 -98.96 17.12
CA ALA A 362 -25.58 -99.92 18.20
C ALA A 362 -24.79 -99.33 19.38
N GLN A 363 -23.82 -98.44 19.10
CA GLN A 363 -23.01 -97.77 20.12
C GLN A 363 -23.83 -96.71 20.87
N ILE A 364 -24.62 -95.93 20.13
CA ILE A 364 -25.52 -94.94 20.73
C ILE A 364 -26.62 -95.63 21.54
N ALA A 365 -27.19 -96.73 21.04
CA ALA A 365 -28.18 -97.52 21.76
C ALA A 365 -27.61 -98.11 23.07
N ALA A 366 -26.39 -98.63 23.02
CA ALA A 366 -25.69 -99.14 24.20
C ALA A 366 -25.45 -98.06 25.25
N LEU A 367 -25.12 -96.83 24.82
CA LEU A 367 -24.94 -95.69 25.72
C LEU A 367 -26.24 -95.27 26.41
N LEU A 368 -27.34 -95.19 25.65
CA LEU A 368 -28.64 -94.74 26.11
C LEU A 368 -29.46 -95.82 26.84
N ASN A 369 -28.84 -96.96 27.17
CA ASN A 369 -29.47 -98.12 27.79
C ASN A 369 -30.75 -98.56 27.07
N THR A 370 -30.67 -98.71 25.76
CA THR A 370 -31.79 -99.09 24.91
C THR A 370 -31.37 -100.14 23.90
N THR A 371 -32.33 -100.88 23.36
CA THR A 371 -32.06 -101.77 22.22
C THR A 371 -31.82 -100.94 20.96
N ASN A 372 -31.11 -101.52 19.99
CA ASN A 372 -30.87 -100.90 18.68
C ASN A 372 -32.19 -100.51 18.00
N ASP A 373 -33.24 -101.33 18.16
CA ASP A 373 -34.56 -101.07 17.56
C ASP A 373 -35.30 -99.93 18.26
N SER A 374 -35.25 -99.86 19.59
CA SER A 374 -35.81 -98.73 20.34
C SER A 374 -35.02 -97.43 20.09
N PHE A 375 -33.70 -97.50 19.86
CA PHE A 375 -32.93 -96.34 19.43
C PHE A 375 -33.30 -95.88 18.02
N LYS A 376 -33.47 -96.79 17.05
CA LYS A 376 -33.96 -96.44 15.70
C LYS A 376 -35.32 -95.75 15.76
N ALA A 377 -36.22 -96.22 16.63
CA ALA A 377 -37.51 -95.57 16.86
C ALA A 377 -37.34 -94.15 17.43
N ARG A 378 -36.50 -93.96 18.47
CA ARG A 378 -36.19 -92.63 19.04
C ARG A 378 -35.50 -91.69 18.04
N LYS A 379 -34.57 -92.20 17.24
CA LYS A 379 -33.88 -91.47 16.16
C LYS A 379 -34.89 -91.00 15.09
N SER A 380 -35.84 -91.85 14.71
CA SER A 380 -36.93 -91.50 13.80
C SER A 380 -37.87 -90.44 14.39
N GLN A 381 -38.24 -90.58 15.67
CA GLN A 381 -39.04 -89.58 16.39
C GLN A 381 -38.32 -88.23 16.48
N LEU A 382 -37.02 -88.23 16.77
CA LEU A 382 -36.21 -87.01 16.83
C LEU A 382 -36.09 -86.35 15.44
N LYS A 383 -35.88 -87.14 14.37
CA LYS A 383 -35.90 -86.65 12.98
C LYS A 383 -37.23 -85.95 12.66
N LYS A 384 -38.36 -86.59 13.01
CA LYS A 384 -39.70 -86.05 12.81
C LYS A 384 -39.93 -84.77 13.64
N LYS A 385 -39.46 -84.76 14.89
CA LYS A 385 -39.56 -83.61 15.80
C LYS A 385 -38.81 -82.39 15.27
N ILE A 386 -37.59 -82.60 14.74
CA ILE A 386 -36.78 -81.53 14.14
C ILE A 386 -37.38 -81.10 12.80
N SER A 387 -37.82 -82.02 11.94
CA SER A 387 -38.41 -81.68 10.63
C SER A 387 -39.69 -80.85 10.75
N LEU A 388 -40.51 -81.11 11.78
CA LEU A 388 -41.73 -80.35 12.06
C LEU A 388 -41.45 -78.91 12.52
N LYS A 389 -40.24 -78.63 13.02
CA LYS A 389 -39.83 -77.31 13.55
C LYS A 389 -38.81 -76.59 12.66
N ALA A 390 -38.20 -77.28 11.71
CA ALA A 390 -37.19 -76.75 10.79
C ALA A 390 -37.76 -75.90 9.65
N GLN A 391 -39.09 -75.84 9.48
CA GLN A 391 -39.73 -75.00 8.45
C GLN A 391 -39.48 -73.49 8.66
N ASP A 392 -39.05 -73.06 9.87
CA ASP A 392 -38.91 -71.65 10.24
C ASP A 392 -37.47 -71.19 10.60
N SER A 393 -36.43 -72.01 10.38
CA SER A 393 -35.03 -71.60 10.70
C SER A 393 -33.97 -72.32 9.86
N SER A 394 -33.06 -71.55 9.24
CA SER A 394 -31.95 -72.07 8.42
C SER A 394 -30.98 -72.97 9.20
N ASP A 395 -30.80 -72.70 10.50
CA ASP A 395 -29.80 -73.39 11.33
C ASP A 395 -30.22 -74.84 11.62
N LEU A 396 -31.53 -75.11 11.65
CA LEU A 396 -32.11 -76.44 11.91
C LEU A 396 -31.96 -77.40 10.71
N ASN A 397 -31.79 -76.89 9.49
CA ASN A 397 -31.51 -77.72 8.31
C ASN A 397 -30.16 -78.44 8.42
N THR A 398 -29.18 -77.82 9.08
CA THR A 398 -27.87 -78.41 9.34
C THR A 398 -27.98 -79.68 10.20
N LEU A 399 -28.92 -79.71 11.14
CA LEU A 399 -29.18 -80.87 12.00
C LEU A 399 -29.87 -82.01 11.24
N LEU A 400 -30.73 -81.70 10.26
CA LEU A 400 -31.42 -82.71 9.45
C LEU A 400 -30.43 -83.53 8.59
N ASN A 401 -29.33 -82.91 8.16
CA ASN A 401 -28.28 -83.60 7.40
C ASN A 401 -27.62 -84.74 8.20
N LEU A 402 -27.62 -84.68 9.53
CA LEU A 402 -27.07 -85.73 10.39
C LEU A 402 -27.85 -87.06 10.30
N PHE A 403 -29.08 -87.03 9.79
CA PHE A 403 -29.95 -88.20 9.64
C PHE A 403 -29.86 -88.87 8.26
N ASN A 404 -29.02 -88.36 7.36
CA ASN A 404 -28.86 -88.86 5.99
C ASN A 404 -27.60 -89.72 5.80
N GLY A 405 -26.89 -90.02 6.90
CA GLY A 405 -25.69 -90.87 6.93
C GLY A 405 -25.89 -92.18 7.70
#